data_AF-A0A535D2I7-F1
#
_entry.id   AF-A0A535D2I7-F1
#
_cell.length_a   1.000
_cell.length_b   1.000
_cell.length_c   1.000
_cell.angle_alpha   90.00
_cell.angle_beta   90.00
_cell.angle_gamma   90.00
#
_symmetry.space_group_name_H-M   'P 1'
#
loop_
_entity.id
_entity.type
_entity.pdbx_description
1 polymer ?
#
loop_
_entity_poly.entity_id
_entity_poly.type
_entity_poly.pdbx_seq_one_letter_code
_entity_poly.pdbx_strand_id
1 'polypeptide(L)'
;MDNLYNRVSRRRQPGQKGFTLIELLVVIAILAILAAVVIFNIVGVTNRGKTAAACTDVKTVQSAVDAYYNDNNQSWPAFPATGDGSSNPWPAATSSLVPTYMHQQPPAADGQFSLDTATGRVTAANATGC
;
A
#
# COMPACT_ATOMS: atom_id res chain seq x y z
N MET A 1 37.61 46.33 -54.93
CA MET A 1 37.12 46.39 -53.54
C MET A 1 35.71 45.79 -53.51
N ASP A 2 35.54 44.57 -54.01
CA ASP A 2 34.22 44.05 -54.37
C ASP A 2 34.18 42.56 -54.08
N ASN A 3 33.06 42.07 -53.53
CA ASN A 3 32.72 40.64 -53.31
C ASN A 3 33.01 39.97 -51.96
N LEU A 4 32.94 40.68 -50.83
CA LEU A 4 32.71 40.01 -49.53
C LEU A 4 31.65 40.68 -48.65
N TYR A 5 30.69 41.39 -49.24
CA TYR A 5 29.43 41.66 -48.56
C TYR A 5 28.60 40.36 -48.57
N ASN A 6 29.05 39.43 -47.73
CA ASN A 6 28.40 38.17 -47.41
C ASN A 6 27.00 38.50 -46.91
N ARG A 7 26.02 38.43 -47.82
CA ARG A 7 24.60 38.58 -47.52
C ARG A 7 24.18 37.37 -46.69
N VAL A 8 24.41 37.44 -45.38
CA VAL A 8 23.70 36.62 -44.41
C VAL A 8 22.27 37.18 -44.33
N SER A 9 21.48 36.85 -45.35
CA SER A 9 20.03 36.99 -45.30
C SER A 9 19.51 35.98 -44.29
N ARG A 10 19.50 36.40 -43.02
CA ARG A 10 18.87 35.70 -41.91
C ARG A 10 17.38 35.61 -42.24
N ARG A 11 16.97 34.53 -42.91
CA ARG A 11 15.56 34.20 -43.15
C ARG A 11 14.89 34.17 -41.77
N ARG A 12 14.10 35.20 -41.44
CA ARG A 12 13.16 35.13 -40.31
C ARG A 12 12.22 33.99 -40.68
N GLN A 13 12.36 32.83 -40.04
CA GLN A 13 11.42 31.73 -40.22
C GLN A 13 10.04 32.25 -39.78
N PRO A 14 9.07 32.39 -40.69
CA PRO A 14 7.72 32.73 -40.31
C PRO A 14 7.11 31.46 -39.70
N GLY A 15 6.84 31.46 -38.39
CA GLY A 15 6.08 30.35 -37.82
C GLY A 15 6.28 29.99 -36.36
N GLN A 16 7.08 30.71 -35.57
CA GLN A 16 7.06 30.50 -34.12
C GLN A 16 5.87 31.26 -33.51
N LYS A 17 4.68 30.67 -33.66
CA LYS A 17 3.49 31.07 -32.91
C LYS A 17 3.73 30.68 -31.45
N GLY A 18 3.94 31.66 -30.58
CA GLY A 18 4.01 31.43 -29.14
C GLY A 18 2.65 30.99 -28.60
N PHE A 19 2.64 30.20 -27.53
CA PHE A 19 1.42 29.86 -26.80
C PHE A 19 0.68 31.11 -26.38
N THR A 20 -0.64 31.12 -26.60
CA THR A 20 -1.48 32.21 -26.12
C THR A 20 -1.69 32.06 -24.61
N LEU A 21 -1.73 33.18 -23.87
CA LEU A 21 -2.04 33.14 -22.43
C LEU A 21 -3.40 32.51 -22.15
N ILE A 22 -4.34 32.66 -23.09
CA ILE A 22 -5.67 32.05 -22.99
C ILE A 22 -5.65 30.53 -23.18
N GLU A 23 -4.78 29.99 -24.05
CA GLU A 23 -4.58 28.53 -24.16
C GLU A 23 -4.10 27.95 -22.85
N LEU A 24 -3.14 28.60 -22.20
CA LEU A 24 -2.62 28.09 -20.93
C LEU A 24 -3.67 28.24 -19.82
N LEU A 25 -4.44 29.34 -19.81
CA LEU A 25 -5.49 29.59 -18.83
C LEU A 25 -6.58 28.52 -18.86
N VAL A 26 -7.08 28.15 -20.05
CA VAL A 26 -8.14 27.13 -20.15
C VAL A 26 -7.64 25.75 -19.73
N VAL A 27 -6.37 25.44 -20.01
CA VAL A 27 -5.75 24.15 -19.63
C VAL A 27 -5.65 24.02 -18.12
N ILE A 28 -5.10 25.03 -17.42
CA ILE A 28 -5.01 24.97 -15.95
C ILE A 28 -6.38 25.00 -15.29
N ALA A 29 -7.37 25.67 -15.90
CA ALA A 29 -8.75 25.66 -15.43
C ALA A 29 -9.36 24.24 -15.49
N ILE A 30 -9.18 23.53 -16.60
CA ILE A 30 -9.65 22.13 -16.74
C ILE A 30 -8.87 21.21 -15.79
N LEU A 31 -7.55 21.34 -15.68
CA LEU A 31 -6.73 20.54 -14.76
C LEU A 31 -7.14 20.74 -13.29
N ALA A 32 -7.52 21.96 -12.89
CA ALA A 32 -8.01 22.24 -11.54
C ALA A 32 -9.32 21.49 -11.25
N ILE A 33 -10.25 21.46 -12.21
CA ILE A 33 -11.52 20.74 -12.07
C ILE A 33 -11.27 19.23 -11.99
N LEU A 34 -10.44 18.67 -12.87
CA LEU A 34 -10.13 17.24 -12.88
C LEU A 34 -9.43 16.80 -11.58
N ALA A 35 -8.46 17.57 -11.09
CA ALA A 35 -7.76 17.28 -9.85
C ALA A 35 -8.71 17.24 -8.63
N ALA A 36 -9.67 18.17 -8.57
CA ALA A 36 -10.64 18.22 -7.48
C ALA A 36 -11.51 16.94 -7.39
N VAL A 37 -11.97 16.40 -8.53
CA VAL A 37 -12.80 15.19 -8.56
C VAL A 37 -12.01 13.93 -8.17
N VAL A 38 -10.75 13.84 -8.60
CA VAL A 38 -9.89 12.66 -8.34
C VAL A 38 -9.61 12.46 -6.84
N ILE A 39 -9.40 13.54 -6.09
CA ILE A 39 -9.03 13.48 -4.66
C ILE A 39 -10.11 12.76 -3.84
N PHE A 40 -11.40 13.06 -4.07
CA PHE A 40 -12.49 12.41 -3.33
C PHE A 40 -12.60 10.91 -3.61
N ASN A 41 -12.14 10.43 -4.77
CA ASN A 41 -12.23 9.02 -5.16
C ASN A 41 -11.14 8.16 -4.48
N ILE A 42 -9.93 8.69 -4.32
CA ILE A 42 -8.75 7.93 -3.85
C ILE A 42 -8.83 7.51 -2.37
N VAL A 43 -9.47 8.32 -1.50
CA VAL A 43 -9.48 8.08 -0.04
C VAL A 43 -10.10 6.71 0.32
N GLY A 44 -11.14 6.28 -0.41
CA GLY A 44 -11.80 5.00 -0.13
C GLY A 44 -11.05 3.77 -0.65
N VAL A 45 -10.31 3.91 -1.76
CA VAL A 45 -9.61 2.78 -2.41
C VAL A 45 -8.42 2.32 -1.58
N THR A 46 -7.66 3.26 -1.02
CA THR A 46 -6.49 2.95 -0.18
C THR A 46 -6.87 2.17 1.07
N ASN A 47 -7.98 2.51 1.73
CA ASN A 47 -8.44 1.78 2.91
C ASN A 47 -8.88 0.35 2.57
N ARG A 48 -9.61 0.15 1.46
CA ARG A 48 -9.99 -1.19 1.01
C ARG A 48 -8.78 -2.05 0.67
N GLY A 49 -7.76 -1.45 0.05
CA GLY A 49 -6.49 -2.13 -0.25
C GLY A 49 -5.77 -2.61 1.01
N LYS A 50 -5.75 -1.78 2.08
CA LYS A 50 -5.18 -2.16 3.38
C LYS A 50 -5.95 -3.29 4.04
N THR A 51 -7.28 -3.24 4.08
CA THR A 51 -8.08 -4.33 4.65
C THR A 51 -7.91 -5.63 3.87
N ALA A 52 -7.84 -5.58 2.54
CA ALA A 52 -7.62 -6.75 1.70
C ALA A 52 -6.23 -7.38 1.91
N ALA A 53 -5.20 -6.56 2.10
CA ALA A 53 -3.86 -7.01 2.47
C ALA A 53 -3.89 -7.71 3.85
N ALA A 54 -4.45 -7.05 4.86
CA ALA A 54 -4.58 -7.61 6.20
C ALA A 54 -5.36 -8.94 6.23
N CYS A 55 -6.44 -9.08 5.44
CA CYS A 55 -7.15 -10.37 5.30
C CYS A 55 -6.28 -11.48 4.70
N THR A 56 -5.39 -11.13 3.76
CA THR A 56 -4.47 -12.11 3.15
C THR A 56 -3.42 -12.55 4.16
N ASP A 57 -2.94 -11.63 4.98
CA ASP A 57 -1.97 -11.94 6.03
C ASP A 57 -2.59 -12.81 7.13
N VAL A 58 -3.82 -12.52 7.57
CA VAL A 58 -4.54 -13.38 8.53
C VAL A 58 -4.66 -14.81 8.01
N LYS A 59 -5.00 -15.01 6.73
CA LYS A 59 -5.07 -16.34 6.12
C LYS A 59 -3.72 -17.05 6.10
N THR A 60 -2.65 -16.31 5.81
CA THR A 60 -1.29 -16.84 5.82
C THR A 60 -0.92 -17.31 7.23
N VAL A 61 -1.17 -16.49 8.25
CA VAL A 61 -0.93 -16.85 9.65
C VAL A 61 -1.82 -18.01 10.09
N GLN A 62 -3.10 -18.03 9.71
CA GLN A 62 -4.02 -19.14 10.01
C GLN A 62 -3.45 -20.47 9.49
N SER A 63 -3.00 -20.51 8.23
CA SER A 63 -2.44 -21.74 7.66
C SER A 63 -1.20 -22.22 8.42
N ALA A 64 -0.38 -21.29 8.93
CA ALA A 64 0.79 -21.62 9.73
C ALA A 64 0.43 -22.12 11.12
N VAL A 65 -0.59 -21.53 11.75
CA VAL A 65 -1.13 -21.96 13.04
C VAL A 65 -1.72 -23.36 12.93
N ASP A 66 -2.47 -23.64 11.86
CA ASP A 66 -3.05 -24.97 11.62
C ASP A 66 -1.96 -26.01 11.39
N ALA A 67 -0.90 -25.66 10.64
CA ALA A 67 0.26 -26.53 10.46
C ALA A 67 0.98 -26.81 11.80
N TYR A 68 1.22 -25.76 12.60
CA TYR A 68 1.80 -25.91 13.93
C TYR A 68 0.95 -26.83 14.82
N TYR A 69 -0.37 -26.63 14.83
CA TYR A 69 -1.29 -27.43 15.64
C TYR A 69 -1.20 -28.92 15.31
N ASN A 70 -1.11 -29.25 14.02
CA ASN A 70 -0.99 -30.64 13.56
C ASN A 70 0.36 -31.26 13.99
N ASP A 71 1.44 -30.49 13.96
CA ASP A 71 2.78 -30.99 14.30
C ASP A 71 3.03 -31.04 15.82
N ASN A 72 2.33 -30.23 16.61
CA ASN A 72 2.57 -30.07 18.05
C ASN A 72 1.46 -30.70 18.90
N ASN A 73 1.10 -31.95 18.61
CA ASN A 73 0.15 -32.73 19.40
C ASN A 73 -1.17 -31.99 19.66
N GLN A 74 -1.72 -31.29 18.66
CA GLN A 74 -2.97 -30.53 18.79
C GLN A 74 -2.88 -29.41 19.86
N SER A 75 -1.68 -28.83 20.00
CA SER A 75 -1.43 -27.67 20.85
C SER A 75 -1.32 -26.41 20.00
N TRP A 76 -2.06 -25.36 20.39
CA TRP A 76 -1.98 -24.07 19.72
C TRP A 76 -0.65 -23.37 20.01
N PRO A 77 -0.08 -22.64 19.03
CA PRO A 77 1.05 -21.78 19.30
C PRO A 77 0.63 -20.67 20.27
N ALA A 78 1.49 -20.38 21.26
CA ALA A 78 1.22 -19.31 22.21
C ALA A 78 1.42 -17.94 21.54
N PHE A 79 0.31 -17.28 21.19
CA PHE A 79 0.31 -15.83 21.02
C PHE A 79 0.20 -15.22 22.42
N PRO A 80 1.07 -14.27 22.84
CA PRO A 80 0.88 -13.56 24.10
C PRO A 80 -0.50 -12.93 24.08
N ALA A 81 -1.37 -13.39 24.98
CA ALA A 81 -2.63 -12.72 25.25
C ALA A 81 -2.29 -11.30 25.69
N THR A 82 -2.78 -10.28 24.97
CA THR A 82 -2.78 -8.90 25.48
C THR A 82 -3.54 -8.93 26.80
N GLY A 83 -2.81 -8.87 27.92
CA GLY A 83 -3.40 -8.82 29.25
C GLY A 83 -4.11 -7.51 29.58
N ASP A 84 -4.14 -6.54 28.66
CA ASP A 84 -4.56 -5.15 28.94
C ASP A 84 -5.29 -4.43 27.80
N GLY A 85 -5.64 -5.10 26.70
CA GLY A 85 -6.45 -4.50 25.63
C GLY A 85 -5.82 -3.31 24.89
N SER A 86 -4.52 -3.05 25.00
CA SER A 86 -3.85 -2.09 24.11
C SER A 86 -2.35 -2.33 24.02
N SER A 87 -1.89 -2.65 22.81
CA SER A 87 -0.49 -2.72 22.36
C SER A 87 0.32 -4.00 22.69
N ASN A 88 0.18 -5.04 21.85
CA ASN A 88 1.27 -5.99 21.59
C ASN A 88 2.26 -5.42 20.55
N PRO A 89 3.52 -5.12 20.91
CA PRO A 89 4.53 -4.75 19.93
C PRO A 89 4.83 -5.95 19.03
N TRP A 90 4.77 -5.72 17.72
CA TRP A 90 5.37 -6.60 16.73
C TRP A 90 6.90 -6.62 17.01
N PRO A 91 7.57 -7.77 17.27
CA PRO A 91 7.08 -9.15 17.41
C PRO A 91 7.33 -9.77 18.81
N ALA A 92 6.28 -10.26 19.47
CA ALA A 92 6.40 -11.22 20.57
C ALA A 92 5.58 -12.51 20.38
N ALA A 93 5.00 -12.75 19.19
CA ALA A 93 3.91 -13.71 19.02
C ALA A 93 4.09 -14.79 17.93
N THR A 94 5.20 -14.83 17.20
CA THR A 94 5.41 -15.78 16.08
C THR A 94 6.73 -16.54 16.15
N SER A 95 7.45 -16.47 17.27
CA SER A 95 8.74 -17.18 17.43
C SER A 95 8.62 -18.70 17.28
N SER A 96 7.41 -19.26 17.45
CA SER A 96 7.11 -20.67 17.19
C SER A 96 6.69 -20.95 15.74
N LEU A 97 6.20 -19.94 15.01
CA LEU A 97 5.71 -20.07 13.64
C LEU A 97 6.80 -19.78 12.60
N VAL A 98 7.67 -18.82 12.87
CA VAL A 98 8.81 -18.47 12.01
C VAL A 98 10.08 -19.08 12.59
N PRO A 99 10.96 -19.73 11.80
CA PRO A 99 10.90 -19.86 10.34
C PRO A 99 10.17 -21.11 9.83
N THR A 100 9.76 -22.02 10.72
CA THR A 100 9.36 -23.39 10.34
C THR A 100 8.05 -23.45 9.55
N TYR A 101 7.04 -22.69 9.95
CA TYR A 101 5.70 -22.69 9.37
C TYR A 101 5.43 -21.44 8.51
N MET A 102 6.25 -20.39 8.66
CA MET A 102 6.26 -19.18 7.83
C MET A 102 7.69 -18.69 7.62
N HIS A 103 8.04 -18.39 6.37
CA HIS A 103 9.37 -17.88 6.04
C HIS A 103 9.64 -16.49 6.63
N GLN A 104 8.63 -15.63 6.65
CA GLN A 104 8.71 -14.27 7.16
C GLN A 104 7.37 -13.87 7.76
N GLN A 105 7.42 -13.10 8.83
CA GLN A 105 6.22 -12.57 9.46
C GLN A 105 5.60 -11.47 8.59
N PRO A 106 4.26 -11.41 8.43
CA PRO A 106 3.62 -10.40 7.61
C PRO A 106 3.81 -9.00 8.21
N PRO A 107 3.88 -7.94 7.38
CA PRO A 107 4.22 -6.59 7.81
C PRO A 107 3.38 -6.08 8.99
N ALA A 108 4.00 -5.27 9.88
CA ALA A 108 3.32 -4.69 11.06
C ALA A 108 2.16 -3.74 10.72
N ALA A 109 2.07 -3.28 9.46
CA ALA A 109 1.09 -2.31 8.99
C ALA A 109 -0.35 -2.87 9.05
N ASP A 110 -0.50 -4.19 9.03
CA ASP A 110 -1.76 -4.91 9.01
C ASP A 110 -2.33 -5.19 10.42
N GLY A 111 -1.60 -4.78 11.47
CA GLY A 111 -2.03 -4.81 12.86
C GLY A 111 -1.53 -6.02 13.66
N GLN A 112 -2.00 -6.15 14.90
CA GLN A 112 -1.69 -7.29 15.77
C GLN A 112 -2.55 -8.50 15.39
N PHE A 113 -1.91 -9.66 15.26
CA PHE A 113 -2.59 -10.94 15.15
C PHE A 113 -2.91 -11.50 16.54
N SER A 114 -4.09 -12.09 16.68
CA SER A 114 -4.51 -12.82 17.88
C SER A 114 -5.07 -14.18 17.49
N LEU A 115 -4.89 -15.18 18.35
CA LEU A 115 -5.42 -16.52 18.19
C LEU A 115 -6.43 -16.79 19.28
N ASP A 116 -7.66 -17.11 18.88
CA ASP A 116 -8.65 -17.69 19.78
C ASP A 116 -8.32 -19.17 19.98
N THR A 117 -7.79 -19.52 21.15
CA THR A 117 -7.39 -20.90 21.48
C THR A 117 -8.57 -21.84 21.69
N ALA A 118 -9.80 -21.33 21.82
CA ALA A 118 -11.00 -22.16 21.88
C ALA A 118 -11.42 -22.65 20.49
N THR A 119 -11.19 -21.85 19.45
CA THR A 119 -11.64 -22.15 18.08
C THR A 119 -10.52 -22.37 17.07
N GLY A 120 -9.28 -22.02 17.43
CA GLY A 120 -8.14 -22.02 16.50
C GLY A 120 -8.15 -20.85 15.53
N ARG A 121 -9.06 -19.88 15.66
CA ARG A 121 -9.22 -18.77 14.70
C ARG A 121 -8.19 -17.68 14.94
N VAL A 122 -7.49 -17.29 13.88
CA VAL A 122 -6.64 -16.11 13.83
C VAL A 122 -7.45 -14.88 13.42
N THR A 123 -7.26 -13.76 14.13
CA THR A 123 -7.86 -12.46 13.78
C THR A 123 -6.82 -11.35 13.85
N ALA A 124 -7.02 -10.26 13.09
CA ALA A 124 -6.17 -9.08 13.17
C ALA A 124 -6.98 -7.78 13.22
N ALA A 125 -6.45 -6.76 13.92
CA ALA A 125 -7.15 -5.50 14.18
C ALA A 125 -7.59 -4.77 12.90
N ASN A 126 -6.80 -4.80 11.82
CA ASN A 126 -7.11 -4.13 10.55
C ASN A 126 -7.77 -5.06 9.51
N ALA A 127 -8.03 -6.31 9.87
CA ALA A 127 -8.61 -7.35 9.01
C ALA A 127 -10.09 -7.60 9.37
N THR A 128 -10.91 -6.54 9.34
CA THR A 128 -12.34 -6.66 9.65
C THR A 128 -13.11 -7.31 8.49
N GLY A 129 -13.90 -8.35 8.78
CA GLY A 129 -14.75 -9.03 7.78
C GLY A 129 -14.08 -10.18 7.05
N CYS A 130 -12.88 -10.57 7.49
CA CYS A 130 -12.31 -11.89 7.32
C CYS A 130 -12.53 -12.71 8.63
#